data_AF-A0A7J7HTK0-F1
#
_entry.id   AF-A0A7J7HTK0-F1
#
_cell.length_a   1.000
_cell.length_b   1.000
_cell.length_c   1.000
_cell.angle_alpha   90.00
_cell.angle_beta   90.00
_cell.angle_gamma   90.00
#
_symmetry.space_group_name_H-M   'P 1'
#
loop_
_entity.id
_entity.type
_entity.pdbx_description
1 polymer ?
#
loop_
_entity_poly.entity_id
_entity_poly.type
_entity_poly.pdbx_seq_one_letter_code
_entity_poly.pdbx_strand_id
1 'polypeptide(L)'
;MPLPRAEGHISYGGALRPGEGDAIAHVRRKKLNDRLFALRAVVPKISKMDKASIIKDAIDYIQELHEQERRIQANLIQVEYGKLKKNAVFDLDQEIPTLSRLKKKRIDHSYDSRRSTTSSIEDLGLRFD
;
A
#
# COMPACT_ATOMS: atom_id res chain seq x y z
N MET A 1 62.22 1.26 40.26
CA MET A 1 60.79 1.29 39.93
C MET A 1 60.63 1.13 38.43
N PRO A 2 60.08 0.01 37.91
CA PRO A 2 59.77 -0.10 36.49
C PRO A 2 58.41 0.55 36.18
N LEU A 3 58.32 1.19 35.00
CA LEU A 3 57.12 1.89 34.52
C LEU A 3 56.01 0.89 34.11
N PRO A 4 54.73 1.25 34.26
CA PRO A 4 53.62 0.40 33.82
C PRO A 4 53.58 0.30 32.28
N ARG A 5 53.39 -0.92 31.77
CA ARG A 5 53.18 -1.16 30.33
C ARG A 5 51.84 -0.57 29.90
N ALA A 6 51.85 0.21 28.83
CA ALA A 6 50.65 0.80 28.24
C ALA A 6 49.71 -0.29 27.69
N GLU A 7 48.47 -0.29 28.18
CA GLU A 7 47.33 -1.05 27.70
C GLU A 7 46.84 -0.49 26.34
N GLY A 8 46.49 -1.41 25.41
CA GLY A 8 45.51 -1.19 24.35
C GLY A 8 45.83 -0.18 23.24
N HIS A 9 46.62 -0.57 22.24
CA HIS A 9 46.60 0.09 20.92
C HIS A 9 45.36 -0.36 20.12
N ILE A 10 44.36 0.51 19.97
CA ILE A 10 43.39 0.40 18.88
C ILE A 10 43.97 1.12 17.65
N SER A 11 44.58 0.35 16.74
CA SER A 11 45.08 0.84 15.46
C SER A 11 43.90 1.08 14.52
N TYR A 12 43.51 2.34 14.34
CA TYR A 12 42.54 2.77 13.33
C TYR A 12 43.22 2.80 11.97
N GLY A 13 43.43 1.62 11.38
CA GLY A 13 44.07 1.47 10.06
C GLY A 13 44.68 0.10 9.77
N GLY A 14 44.56 -0.88 10.67
CA GLY A 14 45.08 -2.24 10.48
C GLY A 14 44.04 -3.21 9.92
N ALA A 15 44.48 -4.11 9.04
CA ALA A 15 43.69 -5.26 8.60
C ALA A 15 43.14 -6.05 9.81
N LEU A 16 41.93 -6.61 9.65
CA LEU A 16 41.24 -7.39 10.69
C LEU A 16 42.17 -8.46 11.28
N ARG A 17 42.05 -8.71 12.59
CA ARG A 17 42.86 -9.75 13.23
C ARG A 17 42.50 -11.12 12.63
N PRO A 18 43.47 -12.05 12.52
CA PRO A 18 43.17 -13.41 12.08
C PRO A 18 42.01 -14.01 12.89
N GLY A 19 40.98 -14.51 12.20
CA GLY A 19 39.75 -15.07 12.80
C GLY A 19 38.64 -14.07 13.15
N GLU A 20 38.92 -12.76 13.17
CA GLU A 20 37.91 -11.73 13.44
C GLU A 20 36.91 -11.60 12.27
N GLY A 21 37.40 -11.67 11.04
CA GLY A 21 36.57 -11.68 9.83
C GLY A 21 35.59 -12.86 9.80
N ASP A 22 36.05 -14.04 10.22
CA ASP A 22 35.21 -15.25 10.26
C ASP A 22 34.11 -15.12 11.32
N ALA A 23 34.44 -14.61 12.51
CA ALA A 23 33.47 -14.34 13.57
C ALA A 23 32.39 -13.34 13.10
N ILE A 24 32.80 -12.25 12.45
CA ILE A 24 31.87 -11.26 11.89
C ILE A 24 30.97 -11.90 10.82
N ALA A 25 31.55 -12.71 9.91
CA ALA A 25 30.81 -13.41 8.88
C ALA A 25 29.81 -14.43 9.48
N HIS A 26 30.18 -15.11 10.56
CA HIS A 26 29.29 -16.03 11.28
C HIS A 26 28.10 -15.29 11.91
N VAL A 27 28.33 -14.15 12.57
CA VAL A 27 27.26 -13.33 13.15
C VAL A 27 26.31 -12.81 12.07
N ARG A 28 26.83 -12.32 10.95
CA ARG A 28 26.01 -11.88 9.81
C ARG A 28 25.14 -13.02 9.26
N ARG A 29 25.72 -14.21 9.07
CA ARG A 29 25.01 -15.40 8.58
C ARG A 29 23.92 -15.86 9.55
N LYS A 30 24.20 -15.86 10.85
CA LYS A 30 23.22 -16.21 11.90
C LYS A 30 22.02 -15.27 11.87
N LYS A 31 22.27 -13.95 11.89
CA LYS A 31 21.21 -12.93 11.83
C LYS A 31 20.33 -13.06 10.58
N LEU A 32 20.92 -13.38 9.42
CA LEU A 32 20.16 -13.59 8.19
C LEU A 32 19.26 -14.83 8.28
N ASN A 33 19.80 -15.94 8.79
CA ASN A 33 19.02 -17.17 8.95
C ASN A 33 17.90 -16.99 9.99
N ASP A 34 18.15 -16.30 11.10
CA ASP A 34 17.12 -16.02 12.12
C ASP A 34 15.95 -15.25 11.52
N ARG A 35 16.23 -14.22 10.71
CA ARG A 35 15.20 -13.46 9.98
C ARG A 35 14.44 -14.32 8.96
N LEU A 36 15.12 -15.23 8.27
CA LEU A 36 14.49 -16.14 7.33
C LEU A 36 13.51 -17.10 8.04
N PHE A 37 13.90 -17.61 9.22
CA PHE A 37 13.00 -18.46 10.01
C PHE A 37 11.83 -17.68 10.61
N ALA A 38 12.05 -16.42 11.03
CA ALA A 38 10.97 -15.54 11.45
C ALA A 38 9.98 -15.26 10.32
N LEU A 39 10.47 -15.03 9.09
CA LEU A 39 9.61 -14.89 7.90
C LEU A 39 8.77 -16.15 7.68
N ARG A 40 9.37 -17.33 7.84
CA ARG A 40 8.63 -18.61 7.75
C ARG A 40 7.50 -18.71 8.77
N ALA A 41 7.66 -18.19 9.99
CA ALA A 41 6.62 -18.28 11.02
C ALA A 41 5.35 -17.48 10.68
N VAL A 42 5.46 -16.44 9.84
CA VAL A 42 4.34 -15.56 9.48
C VAL A 42 3.69 -15.90 8.14
N VAL A 43 4.29 -16.77 7.33
CA VAL A 43 3.78 -17.17 6.01
C VAL A 43 3.00 -18.48 6.12
N PRO A 44 1.69 -18.52 5.80
CA PRO A 44 0.85 -19.71 6.01
C PRO A 44 1.16 -20.90 5.09
N LYS A 45 1.71 -20.65 3.89
CA LYS A 45 1.92 -21.66 2.84
C LYS A 45 3.42 -21.72 2.53
N ILE A 46 4.14 -22.68 3.12
CA ILE A 46 5.54 -22.91 2.78
C ILE A 46 5.63 -24.23 2.02
N SER A 47 5.93 -24.13 0.73
CA SER A 47 6.02 -25.23 -0.20
C SER A 47 7.29 -26.05 0.03
N LYS A 48 8.42 -25.40 0.31
CA LYS A 48 9.71 -26.04 0.56
C LYS A 48 10.54 -25.24 1.56
N MET A 49 11.45 -25.96 2.21
CA MET A 49 12.31 -25.42 3.27
C MET A 49 13.59 -24.74 2.77
N ASP A 50 13.83 -24.73 1.46
CA ASP A 50 14.98 -24.03 0.89
C ASP A 50 14.76 -22.51 0.87
N LYS A 51 15.86 -21.76 0.91
CA LYS A 51 15.82 -20.30 1.08
C LYS A 51 15.06 -19.59 -0.03
N ALA A 52 15.18 -20.07 -1.28
CA ALA A 52 14.55 -19.45 -2.43
C ALA A 52 13.04 -19.66 -2.37
N SER A 53 12.59 -20.88 -2.07
CA SER A 53 11.18 -21.19 -1.93
C SER A 53 10.52 -20.42 -0.78
N ILE A 54 11.18 -20.30 0.38
CA ILE A 54 10.64 -19.48 1.50
C ILE A 54 10.42 -18.03 1.07
N ILE A 55 11.37 -17.43 0.34
CA ILE A 55 11.25 -16.04 -0.14
C ILE A 55 10.14 -15.93 -1.18
N LYS A 56 10.07 -16.88 -2.12
CA LYS A 56 9.04 -16.90 -3.16
C LYS A 56 7.64 -17.00 -2.55
N ASP A 57 7.44 -17.95 -1.64
CA ASP A 57 6.16 -18.16 -0.99
C ASP A 57 5.72 -16.93 -0.18
N ALA A 58 6.66 -16.21 0.44
CA ALA A 58 6.38 -14.96 1.12
C ALA A 58 5.91 -13.85 0.16
N ILE A 59 6.55 -13.74 -1.02
CA ILE A 59 6.14 -12.77 -2.05
C ILE A 59 4.73 -13.08 -2.55
N ASP A 60 4.47 -14.35 -2.86
CA ASP A 60 3.17 -14.81 -3.35
C ASP A 60 2.07 -14.51 -2.32
N TYR A 61 2.36 -14.71 -1.01
CA TYR A 61 1.41 -14.38 0.05
C TYR A 61 1.09 -12.88 0.16
N ILE A 62 2.09 -12.00 0.01
CA ILE A 62 1.87 -10.54 -0.01
C ILE A 62 0.97 -10.14 -1.19
N GLN A 63 1.16 -10.74 -2.35
CA GLN A 63 0.32 -10.48 -3.51
C GLN A 63 -1.13 -10.94 -3.28
N GLU A 64 -1.32 -12.12 -2.67
CA GLU A 64 -2.64 -12.62 -2.27
C GLU A 64 -3.32 -11.65 -1.30
N LEU A 65 -2.60 -11.11 -0.32
CA LEU A 65 -3.13 -10.12 0.63
C LEU A 65 -3.58 -8.82 -0.06
N HIS A 66 -2.79 -8.28 -1.00
CA HIS A 66 -3.20 -7.09 -1.75
C HIS A 66 -4.44 -7.33 -2.62
N GLU A 67 -4.61 -8.52 -3.18
CA GLU A 67 -5.82 -8.86 -3.93
C GLU A 67 -7.05 -8.97 -3.01
N GLN A 68 -6.87 -9.58 -1.83
CA GLN A 68 -7.92 -9.62 -0.81
C GLN A 68 -8.34 -8.23 -0.36
N GLU A 69 -7.37 -7.32 -0.13
CA GLU A 69 -7.64 -5.93 0.21
C GLU A 69 -8.49 -5.24 -0.86
N ARG A 70 -8.06 -5.29 -2.14
CA ARG A 70 -8.80 -4.70 -3.27
C ARG A 70 -10.22 -5.25 -3.35
N ARG A 71 -10.38 -6.56 -3.21
CA ARG A 71 -11.69 -7.22 -3.27
C ARG A 71 -12.60 -6.76 -2.13
N ILE A 72 -12.07 -6.64 -0.91
CA ILE A 72 -12.82 -6.16 0.25
C ILE A 72 -13.24 -4.70 0.06
N GLN A 73 -12.33 -3.84 -0.41
CA GLN A 73 -12.63 -2.43 -0.71
C GLN A 73 -13.72 -2.32 -1.78
N ALA A 74 -13.62 -3.09 -2.87
CA ALA A 74 -14.65 -3.11 -3.91
C ALA A 74 -16.02 -3.58 -3.39
N ASN A 75 -16.03 -4.59 -2.50
CA ASN A 75 -17.27 -5.06 -1.87
C ASN A 75 -17.88 -4.00 -0.95
N LEU A 76 -17.07 -3.29 -0.16
CA LEU A 76 -17.54 -2.22 0.71
C LEU A 76 -18.25 -1.13 -0.09
N ILE A 77 -17.60 -0.67 -1.17
CA ILE A 77 -18.13 0.29 -2.12
C ILE A 77 -19.47 -0.19 -2.71
N GLN A 78 -19.55 -1.44 -3.17
CA GLN A 78 -20.80 -2.02 -3.69
C GLN A 78 -21.91 -2.09 -2.63
N VAL A 79 -21.56 -2.43 -1.38
CA VAL A 79 -22.51 -2.49 -0.27
C VAL A 79 -23.02 -1.08 0.07
N GLU A 80 -22.17 -0.06 0.07
CA GLU A 80 -22.56 1.34 0.29
C GLU A 80 -23.49 1.84 -0.82
N TYR A 81 -23.16 1.59 -2.09
CA TYR A 81 -24.05 1.91 -3.21
C TYR A 81 -25.37 1.13 -3.15
N GLY A 82 -25.32 -0.14 -2.72
CA GLY A 82 -26.50 -0.97 -2.53
C GLY A 82 -27.41 -0.47 -1.40
N LYS A 83 -26.84 0.06 -0.31
CA LYS A 83 -27.61 0.71 0.77
C LYS A 83 -28.29 1.98 0.28
N LEU A 84 -27.59 2.81 -0.51
CA LEU A 84 -28.13 4.06 -1.03
C LEU A 84 -29.30 3.82 -2.01
N LYS A 85 -29.23 2.78 -2.84
CA LYS A 85 -30.36 2.37 -3.71
C LYS A 85 -31.54 1.78 -2.95
N LYS A 86 -31.30 1.01 -1.89
CA LYS A 86 -32.40 0.46 -1.05
C LYS A 86 -33.12 1.59 -0.32
N ASN A 87 -32.39 2.59 0.17
CA ASN A 87 -32.99 3.76 0.83
C ASN A 87 -33.79 4.64 -0.14
N ALA A 88 -33.44 4.68 -1.44
CA ALA A 88 -34.18 5.42 -2.46
C ALA A 88 -35.42 4.68 -3.02
N VAL A 89 -35.54 3.36 -2.78
CA VAL A 89 -36.67 2.54 -3.27
C VAL A 89 -37.80 2.44 -2.23
N PHE A 90 -37.55 2.75 -0.96
CA PHE A 90 -38.56 2.69 0.10
C PHE A 90 -39.37 3.98 0.32
N ASP A 91 -39.25 4.99 -0.56
CA ASP A 91 -39.95 6.28 -0.40
C ASP A 91 -40.69 6.77 -1.67
N LEU A 92 -41.28 5.86 -2.47
CA LEU A 92 -42.15 6.26 -3.59
C LEU A 92 -43.59 5.72 -3.53
N ASP A 93 -43.93 4.87 -2.55
CA ASP A 93 -45.25 4.23 -2.48
C ASP A 93 -46.08 4.66 -1.25
N GLN A 94 -46.16 5.96 -0.98
CA GLN A 94 -47.29 6.54 -0.23
C GLN A 94 -47.98 7.63 -1.05
N GLU A 95 -48.94 7.19 -1.87
CA GLU A 95 -50.23 7.83 -2.17
C GLU A 95 -50.28 9.37 -2.18
N ILE A 96 -50.13 9.99 -3.37
CA ILE A 96 -50.90 11.21 -3.70
C ILE A 96 -51.45 11.10 -5.13
N PRO A 97 -52.73 10.70 -5.31
CA PRO A 97 -53.41 10.80 -6.59
C PRO A 97 -54.20 12.11 -6.69
N THR A 98 -53.60 13.23 -7.12
CA THR A 98 -54.36 14.33 -7.77
C THR A 98 -53.53 15.14 -8.76
N LEU A 99 -53.90 15.04 -10.03
CA LEU A 99 -53.64 15.95 -11.14
C LEU A 99 -53.70 17.44 -10.75
N SER A 100 -52.71 18.24 -11.16
CA SER A 100 -52.89 19.68 -11.46
C SER A 100 -51.73 20.26 -12.28
N ARG A 101 -51.95 20.32 -13.61
CA ARG A 101 -51.44 21.31 -14.58
C ARG A 101 -50.51 22.41 -14.02
N LEU A 102 -49.28 22.50 -14.53
CA LEU A 102 -48.75 23.78 -15.02
C LEU A 102 -47.64 23.60 -16.09
N LYS A 103 -48.09 23.74 -17.33
CA LYS A 103 -47.47 24.43 -18.48
C LYS A 103 -45.94 24.38 -18.67
N LYS A 104 -45.56 23.53 -19.61
CA LYS A 104 -44.58 23.74 -20.69
C LYS A 104 -44.34 25.23 -21.04
N LYS A 105 -43.11 25.72 -20.87
CA LYS A 105 -42.56 26.81 -21.68
C LYS A 105 -41.26 26.32 -22.34
N ARG A 106 -41.31 26.15 -23.65
CA ARG A 106 -40.11 26.03 -24.49
C ARG A 106 -39.38 27.37 -24.49
N ILE A 107 -38.07 27.34 -24.29
CA ILE A 107 -37.16 28.35 -24.80
C ILE A 107 -36.12 27.56 -25.58
N ASP A 108 -36.36 27.46 -26.88
CA ASP A 108 -35.32 27.08 -27.83
C ASP A 108 -34.50 28.37 -28.06
N HIS A 109 -33.27 28.43 -27.56
CA HIS A 109 -32.28 29.41 -28.02
C HIS A 109 -31.06 28.68 -28.57
N SER A 110 -31.07 28.65 -29.90
CA SER A 110 -30.09 28.15 -30.84
C SER A 110 -28.95 29.16 -31.06
N TYR A 111 -27.75 28.63 -31.34
CA TYR A 111 -26.60 29.26 -32.04
C TYR A 111 -25.88 30.39 -31.27
N ASP A 112 -24.56 30.54 -31.18
CA ASP A 112 -23.32 29.85 -31.61
C ASP A 112 -22.18 30.73 -31.04
N SER A 113 -21.10 30.14 -30.52
CA SER A 113 -19.72 30.60 -30.79
C SER A 113 -18.69 30.00 -29.82
N ARG A 114 -18.00 28.98 -30.34
CA ARG A 114 -16.53 28.91 -30.42
C ARG A 114 -15.70 29.37 -29.20
N ARG A 115 -15.21 28.39 -28.40
CA ARG A 115 -13.76 28.12 -28.26
C ARG A 115 -13.53 26.79 -27.54
N SER A 116 -13.16 25.76 -28.31
CA SER A 116 -12.42 24.62 -27.76
C SER A 116 -10.98 25.06 -27.58
N THR A 117 -10.47 25.09 -26.34
CA THR A 117 -9.08 24.73 -26.08
C THR A 117 -8.93 24.19 -24.67
N THR A 118 -8.53 22.93 -24.62
CA THR A 118 -7.88 22.20 -23.52
C THR A 118 -7.17 23.11 -22.50
N SER A 119 -7.64 23.13 -21.24
CA SER A 119 -6.85 23.67 -20.13
C SER A 119 -5.81 22.63 -19.70
N SER A 120 -4.55 22.94 -19.96
CA SER A 120 -3.36 22.15 -19.67
C SER A 120 -3.07 22.08 -18.15
N ILE A 121 -2.37 21.03 -17.74
CA ILE A 121 -2.20 20.45 -16.40
C ILE A 121 -1.45 21.33 -15.36
N GLU A 122 -1.19 22.58 -15.65
CA GLU A 122 -0.19 23.38 -14.92
C GLU A 122 -0.72 24.26 -13.78
N ASP A 123 -1.99 24.17 -13.41
CA ASP A 123 -2.60 25.03 -12.38
C ASP A 123 -2.85 24.39 -11.00
N LEU A 124 -2.04 23.40 -10.59
CA LEU A 124 -2.05 22.90 -9.20
C LEU A 124 -0.68 23.01 -8.53
N GLY A 125 -0.11 24.23 -8.56
CA GLY A 125 1.04 24.61 -7.75
C GLY A 125 0.62 25.00 -6.33
N LEU A 126 0.35 24.02 -5.46
CA LEU A 126 0.18 24.26 -4.03
C LEU A 126 1.55 24.55 -3.37
N ARG A 127 1.75 25.81 -2.96
CA ARG A 127 2.77 26.23 -2.00
C ARG A 127 2.51 25.55 -0.66
N PHE A 128 3.51 24.85 -0.13
CA PHE A 128 3.59 24.48 1.28
C PHE A 128 4.41 25.57 2.01
N ASP A 129 3.80 26.17 3.03
CA ASP A 129 4.51 26.93 4.09
C ASP A 129 5.06 25.98 5.15
#